data_AF-A0A5V6PSK5-F1
#
_entry.id   AF-A0A5V6PSK5-F1
#
_cell.length_a   1.000
_cell.length_b   1.000
_cell.length_c   1.000
_cell.angle_alpha   90.00
_cell.angle_beta   90.00
_cell.angle_gamma   90.00
#
_symmetry.space_group_name_H-M   'P 1'
#
loop_
_entity.id
_entity.type
_entity.pdbx_description
1 polymer ?
#
loop_
_entity_poly.entity_id
_entity_poly.type
_entity_poly.pdbx_seq_one_letter_code
_entity_poly.pdbx_strand_id
1 'polypeptide(L)'
;MSNDIAALARTLRQAAEEELMCREASDTSDLWQDEAGPENVLALVEALEKAQKLATQQGNIACALFDEVTAQRNRIAELENSESQLIQERDDTEEALADMYQAATGERPEWSNAFGFADAVDAVEQRLGYLESRTVTVRLPEIERPIDGTGYATAAGERRYKERVIDALRAAGIQIIEGEVQ
;
A
#
# COMPACT_ATOMS: atom_id res chain seq x y z
N MET A 1 9.56 62.19 8.83
CA MET A 1 9.03 61.81 10.15
C MET A 1 8.86 60.31 10.14
N SER A 2 9.42 59.59 11.11
CA SER A 2 9.22 58.16 11.20
C SER A 2 7.74 57.95 11.55
N ASN A 3 6.93 57.62 10.54
CA ASN A 3 5.47 57.44 10.63
C ASN A 3 5.14 56.16 11.39
N ASP A 4 5.51 56.10 12.66
CA ASP A 4 4.98 55.08 13.55
C ASP A 4 3.50 55.43 13.82
N ILE A 5 2.61 54.84 13.01
CA ILE A 5 1.16 54.96 13.17
C ILE A 5 0.72 54.58 14.58
N ALA A 6 1.40 53.65 15.26
CA ALA A 6 1.06 53.28 16.63
C ALA A 6 1.48 54.36 17.64
N ALA A 7 2.53 55.12 17.37
CA ALA A 7 2.89 56.31 18.16
C ALA A 7 1.89 57.44 17.91
N LEU A 8 1.56 57.73 16.65
CA LEU A 8 0.56 58.73 16.28
C LEU A 8 -0.81 58.43 16.90
N ALA A 9 -1.26 57.18 16.85
CA ALA A 9 -2.52 56.75 17.47
C ALA A 9 -2.53 56.93 18.99
N ARG A 10 -1.38 56.74 19.66
CA ARG A 10 -1.24 56.98 21.10
C ARG A 10 -1.30 58.46 21.43
N THR A 11 -0.56 59.30 20.71
CA THR A 11 -0.56 60.76 20.91
C THR A 11 -1.94 61.36 20.68
N LEU A 12 -2.61 60.99 19.59
CA LEU A 12 -3.96 61.45 19.30
C LEU A 12 -4.99 60.96 20.32
N ARG A 13 -4.84 59.73 20.83
CA ARG A 13 -5.69 59.24 21.92
C ARG A 13 -5.52 60.08 23.18
N GLN A 14 -4.29 60.36 23.58
CA GLN A 14 -4.01 61.21 24.73
C GLN A 14 -4.60 62.61 24.54
N ALA A 15 -4.37 63.23 23.37
CA ALA A 15 -4.91 64.54 23.06
C ALA A 15 -6.45 64.57 23.08
N ALA A 16 -7.10 63.51 22.58
CA ALA A 16 -8.55 63.37 22.65
C ALA A 16 -9.06 63.22 24.09
N GLU A 17 -8.37 62.43 24.92
CA GLU A 17 -8.69 62.23 26.34
C GLU A 17 -8.55 63.53 27.14
N GLU A 18 -7.49 64.30 26.91
CA GLU A 18 -7.27 65.61 27.54
C GLU A 18 -8.33 66.65 27.12
N GLU A 19 -8.69 66.72 25.83
CA GLU A 19 -9.77 67.60 25.36
C GLU A 19 -11.12 67.27 25.98
N LEU A 20 -11.45 65.98 26.13
CA LEU A 20 -12.68 65.57 26.82
C LEU A 20 -12.70 66.08 28.27
N MET A 21 -11.59 65.95 28.99
CA MET A 21 -11.44 66.45 30.37
C MET A 21 -11.54 67.98 30.44
N CYS A 22 -10.88 68.71 29.54
CA CYS A 22 -10.94 70.17 29.48
C CYS A 22 -12.37 70.66 29.18
N ARG A 23 -13.10 70.01 28.28
CA ARG A 23 -14.50 70.35 27.98
C ARG A 23 -15.43 70.18 29.17
N GLU A 24 -15.24 69.13 29.96
CA GLU A 24 -16.00 68.93 31.21
C GLU A 24 -15.78 70.08 32.20
N ALA A 25 -14.58 70.67 32.19
CA ALA A 25 -14.22 71.85 32.96
C ALA A 25 -14.63 73.18 32.30
N SER A 26 -15.36 73.15 31.17
CA SER A 26 -15.69 74.33 30.34
C SER A 26 -14.44 75.09 29.83
N ASP A 27 -13.37 74.35 29.58
CA ASP A 27 -12.11 74.81 29.00
C ASP A 27 -11.85 74.09 27.66
N THR A 28 -10.74 74.39 26.98
CA THR A 28 -10.32 73.73 25.72
C THR A 28 -8.85 73.33 25.79
N SER A 29 -8.51 72.14 25.28
CA SER A 29 -7.14 71.64 25.25
C SER A 29 -6.36 72.23 24.07
N ASP A 30 -5.19 72.81 24.36
CA ASP A 30 -4.20 73.21 23.36
C ASP A 30 -3.58 71.98 22.66
N LEU A 31 -3.41 70.86 23.40
CA LEU A 31 -2.82 69.63 22.87
C LEU A 31 -3.65 69.04 21.73
N TRP A 32 -4.98 69.10 21.83
CA TRP A 32 -5.87 68.65 20.76
C TRP A 32 -5.80 69.53 19.52
N GLN A 33 -5.69 70.85 19.68
CA GLN A 33 -5.58 71.78 18.56
C GLN A 33 -4.27 71.56 17.76
N ASP A 34 -3.19 71.20 18.46
CA ASP A 34 -1.88 70.95 17.84
C ASP A 34 -1.80 69.56 17.20
N GLU A 35 -2.30 68.52 17.88
CA GLU A 35 -2.08 67.13 17.46
C GLU A 35 -3.17 66.62 16.51
N ALA A 36 -4.43 67.07 16.64
CA ALA A 36 -5.56 66.59 15.82
C ALA A 36 -5.71 67.32 14.47
N GLY A 37 -4.58 67.64 13.82
CA GLY A 37 -4.54 68.24 12.50
C GLY A 37 -5.06 67.30 11.39
N PRO A 38 -5.53 67.85 10.25
CA PRO A 38 -6.08 67.07 9.15
C PRO A 38 -5.07 66.05 8.59
N GLU A 39 -3.77 66.36 8.60
CA GLU A 39 -2.71 65.46 8.15
C GLU A 39 -2.62 64.20 9.03
N ASN A 40 -2.73 64.36 10.34
CA ASN A 40 -2.65 63.28 11.32
C ASN A 40 -3.89 62.38 11.26
N VAL A 41 -5.08 62.98 11.06
CA VAL A 41 -6.34 62.24 10.86
C VAL A 41 -6.29 61.45 9.56
N LEU A 42 -5.85 62.07 8.45
CA LEU A 42 -5.72 61.38 7.16
C LEU A 42 -4.70 60.23 7.25
N ALA A 43 -3.57 60.43 7.92
CA ALA A 43 -2.58 59.37 8.12
C ALA A 43 -3.14 58.16 8.88
N LEU A 44 -3.97 58.37 9.91
CA LEU A 44 -4.66 57.29 10.60
C LEU A 44 -5.71 56.59 9.72
N VAL A 45 -6.53 57.36 8.98
CA VAL A 45 -7.56 56.80 8.10
C VAL A 45 -6.92 55.92 7.01
N GLU A 46 -5.88 56.40 6.35
CA GLU A 46 -5.14 55.62 5.36
C GLU A 46 -4.55 54.35 5.95
N ALA A 47 -4.02 54.41 7.17
CA ALA A 47 -3.46 53.25 7.84
C ALA A 47 -4.55 52.22 8.21
N LEU A 48 -5.72 52.68 8.66
CA LEU A 48 -6.87 51.82 8.96
C LEU A 48 -7.42 51.15 7.70
N GLU A 49 -7.54 51.88 6.59
CA GLU A 49 -7.97 51.30 5.32
C GLU A 49 -6.99 50.25 4.80
N LYS A 50 -5.68 50.49 4.92
CA LYS A 50 -4.64 49.52 4.56
C LYS A 50 -4.72 48.28 5.47
N ALA A 51 -4.87 48.46 6.77
CA ALA A 51 -4.99 47.38 7.74
C ALA A 51 -6.25 46.53 7.48
N GLN A 52 -7.39 47.16 7.16
CA GLN A 52 -8.63 46.47 6.82
C GLN A 52 -8.48 45.63 5.56
N LYS A 53 -7.91 46.19 4.48
CA LYS A 53 -7.65 45.46 3.24
C LYS A 53 -6.73 44.26 3.46
N LEU A 54 -5.67 44.44 4.25
CA LEU A 54 -4.74 43.36 4.60
C LEU A 54 -5.44 42.26 5.41
N ALA A 55 -6.27 42.63 6.40
CA ALA A 55 -7.01 41.66 7.20
C ALA A 55 -8.00 40.84 6.34
N THR A 56 -8.71 41.48 5.40
CA THR A 56 -9.58 40.77 4.45
C THR A 56 -8.78 39.84 3.54
N GLN A 57 -7.65 40.30 3.01
CA GLN A 57 -6.77 39.47 2.18
C GLN A 57 -6.25 38.26 2.95
N GLN A 58 -5.79 38.46 4.18
CA GLN A 58 -5.33 37.39 5.05
C GLN A 58 -6.44 36.39 5.37
N GLY A 59 -7.66 36.85 5.63
CA GLY A 59 -8.83 36.00 5.82
C GLY A 59 -9.11 35.11 4.60
N ASN A 60 -9.08 35.70 3.40
CA ASN A 60 -9.29 34.95 2.16
C ASN A 60 -8.21 33.89 1.92
N ILE A 61 -6.94 34.24 2.17
CA ILE A 61 -5.82 33.30 2.07
C ILE A 61 -5.97 32.18 3.09
N ALA A 62 -6.35 32.49 4.33
CA ALA A 62 -6.54 31.50 5.38
C ALA A 62 -7.65 30.49 5.01
N CYS A 63 -8.78 30.95 4.45
CA CYS A 63 -9.82 30.06 3.95
C CYS A 63 -9.31 29.14 2.83
N ALA A 64 -8.63 29.71 1.83
CA ALA A 64 -8.10 28.91 0.71
C ALA A 64 -7.08 27.86 1.18
N LEU A 65 -6.16 28.23 2.09
CA LEU A 65 -5.19 27.30 2.66
C LEU A 65 -5.86 26.21 3.51
N PHE A 66 -6.91 26.56 4.25
CA PHE A 66 -7.67 25.59 5.03
C PHE A 66 -8.37 24.55 4.14
N ASP A 67 -8.97 24.99 3.04
CA ASP A 67 -9.59 24.11 2.05
C ASP A 67 -8.55 23.17 1.42
N GLU A 68 -7.38 23.71 1.04
CA GLU A 68 -6.29 22.91 0.47
C GLU A 68 -5.74 21.87 1.46
N VAL A 69 -5.49 22.25 2.71
CA VAL A 69 -5.06 21.32 3.77
C VAL A 69 -6.10 20.23 3.99
N THR A 70 -7.39 20.56 3.95
CA THR A 70 -8.48 19.58 4.08
C THR A 70 -8.49 18.61 2.91
N ALA A 71 -8.35 19.10 1.68
CA ALA A 71 -8.25 18.26 0.48
C ALA A 71 -7.04 17.32 0.52
N GLN A 72 -5.87 17.84 0.93
CA GLN A 72 -4.66 17.03 1.08
C GLN A 72 -4.82 15.95 2.16
N ARG A 73 -5.43 16.26 3.30
CA ARG A 73 -5.70 15.27 4.36
C ARG A 73 -6.61 14.14 3.88
N ASN A 74 -7.66 14.47 3.13
CA ASN A 74 -8.54 13.46 2.56
C ASN A 74 -7.77 12.57 1.57
N ARG A 75 -6.91 13.16 0.73
CA ARG A 75 -6.08 12.41 -0.21
C ARG A 75 -5.08 11.49 0.48
N ILE A 76 -4.48 11.92 1.59
CA ILE A 76 -3.61 11.08 2.42
C ILE A 76 -4.38 9.88 2.97
N ALA A 77 -5.56 10.11 3.55
CA ALA A 77 -6.39 9.03 4.09
C ALA A 77 -6.82 8.00 3.03
N GLU A 78 -7.16 8.47 1.82
CA GLU A 78 -7.43 7.57 0.68
C GLU A 78 -6.21 6.72 0.31
N LEU A 79 -5.02 7.34 0.25
CA LEU A 79 -3.78 6.65 -0.08
C LEU A 79 -3.43 5.61 0.98
N GLU A 80 -3.51 5.98 2.26
CA GLU A 80 -3.27 5.06 3.39
C GLU A 80 -4.22 3.85 3.35
N ASN A 81 -5.49 4.06 3.01
CA ASN A 81 -6.45 2.97 2.85
C ASN A 81 -6.10 2.07 1.64
N SER A 82 -5.72 2.66 0.50
CA SER A 82 -5.32 1.89 -0.68
C SER A 82 -4.02 1.10 -0.45
N GLU A 83 -3.07 1.65 0.30
CA GLU A 83 -1.83 0.97 0.66
C GLU A 83 -2.11 -0.21 1.60
N SER A 84 -2.98 0.00 2.59
CA SER A 84 -3.41 -1.08 3.48
C SER A 84 -4.07 -2.23 2.70
N GLN A 85 -4.91 -1.89 1.71
CA GLN A 85 -5.52 -2.89 0.84
C GLN A 85 -4.48 -3.64 0.01
N LEU A 86 -3.52 -2.95 -0.61
CA LEU A 86 -2.47 -3.59 -1.41
C LEU A 86 -1.56 -4.50 -0.56
N ILE A 87 -1.29 -4.14 0.69
CA ILE A 87 -0.55 -4.99 1.63
C ILE A 87 -1.35 -6.25 1.93
N GLN A 88 -2.64 -6.13 2.22
CA GLN A 88 -3.50 -7.30 2.46
C GLN A 88 -3.56 -8.21 1.24
N GLU A 89 -3.79 -7.65 0.05
CA GLU A 89 -3.81 -8.41 -1.20
C GLU A 89 -2.47 -9.10 -1.46
N ARG A 90 -1.35 -8.42 -1.20
CA ARG A 90 -0.02 -9.02 -1.31
C ARG A 90 0.13 -10.18 -0.33
N ASP A 91 -0.20 -9.99 0.93
CA ASP A 91 -0.06 -11.01 1.96
C ASP A 91 -0.92 -12.25 1.64
N ASP A 92 -2.15 -12.05 1.15
CA ASP A 92 -3.03 -13.12 0.68
C ASP A 92 -2.41 -13.88 -0.51
N THR A 93 -1.80 -13.17 -1.48
CA THR A 93 -1.11 -13.82 -2.61
C THR A 93 0.17 -14.54 -2.20
N GLU A 94 0.92 -14.00 -1.24
CA GLU A 94 2.12 -14.61 -0.68
C GLU A 94 1.78 -15.93 0.02
N GLU A 95 0.69 -15.94 0.80
CA GLU A 95 0.19 -17.15 1.46
C GLU A 95 -0.24 -18.20 0.42
N ALA A 96 -1.01 -17.82 -0.60
CA ALA A 96 -1.44 -18.72 -1.66
C ALA A 96 -0.24 -19.33 -2.42
N LEU A 97 0.79 -18.54 -2.72
CA LEU A 97 2.01 -19.04 -3.34
C LEU A 97 2.80 -19.96 -2.41
N ALA A 98 2.86 -19.65 -1.11
CA ALA A 98 3.51 -20.51 -0.12
C ALA A 98 2.79 -21.86 0.04
N ASP A 99 1.45 -21.89 -0.06
CA ASP A 99 0.64 -23.11 -0.11
C ASP A 99 0.97 -23.97 -1.32
N MET A 100 1.01 -23.37 -2.52
CA MET A 100 1.40 -24.08 -3.74
C MET A 100 2.81 -24.64 -3.66
N TYR A 101 3.76 -23.82 -3.19
CA TYR A 101 5.15 -24.23 -3.04
C TYR A 101 5.29 -25.40 -2.05
N GLN A 102 4.65 -25.32 -0.89
CA GLN A 102 4.69 -26.40 0.10
C GLN A 102 4.03 -27.67 -0.43
N ALA A 103 2.92 -27.57 -1.15
CA ALA A 103 2.27 -28.75 -1.72
C ALA A 103 3.18 -29.51 -2.70
N ALA A 104 3.98 -28.80 -3.50
CA ALA A 104 4.86 -29.40 -4.48
C ALA A 104 6.21 -29.88 -3.89
N THR A 105 6.79 -29.10 -2.98
CA THR A 105 8.15 -29.35 -2.47
C THR A 105 8.16 -30.08 -1.12
N GLY A 106 7.09 -29.97 -0.34
CA GLY A 106 6.96 -30.51 1.01
C GLY A 106 7.33 -29.53 2.13
N GLU A 107 7.93 -28.38 1.80
CA GLU A 107 8.42 -27.39 2.78
C GLU A 107 7.88 -25.99 2.44
N ARG A 108 7.73 -25.13 3.44
CA ARG A 108 7.34 -23.73 3.21
C ARG A 108 8.52 -22.95 2.62
N PRO A 109 8.27 -22.00 1.71
CA PRO A 109 9.33 -21.15 1.20
C PRO A 109 9.84 -20.20 2.30
N GLU A 110 11.13 -19.90 2.29
CA GLU A 110 11.75 -18.87 3.13
C GLU A 110 11.97 -17.61 2.28
N TRP A 111 10.98 -16.71 2.28
CA TRP A 111 11.05 -15.48 1.51
C TRP A 111 12.25 -14.62 1.93
N SER A 112 13.02 -14.17 0.95
CA SER A 112 14.15 -13.29 1.19
C SER A 112 14.46 -12.43 -0.03
N ASN A 113 15.33 -11.44 0.13
CA ASN A 113 15.78 -10.61 -1.00
C ASN A 113 16.48 -11.41 -2.12
N ALA A 114 16.96 -12.63 -1.83
CA ALA A 114 17.62 -13.50 -2.79
C ALA A 114 16.73 -14.66 -3.28
N PHE A 115 15.54 -14.83 -2.69
CA PHE A 115 14.58 -15.87 -3.05
C PHE A 115 13.16 -15.30 -3.00
N GLY A 116 12.64 -14.99 -4.19
CA GLY A 116 11.33 -14.38 -4.39
C GLY A 116 10.31 -15.32 -5.05
N PHE A 117 9.18 -14.75 -5.46
CA PHE A 117 8.07 -15.52 -6.03
C PHE A 117 8.41 -16.28 -7.31
N ALA A 118 9.23 -15.69 -8.19
CA ALA A 118 9.67 -16.34 -9.41
C ALA A 118 10.53 -17.58 -9.10
N ASP A 119 11.47 -17.47 -8.16
CA ASP A 119 12.32 -18.58 -7.74
C ASP A 119 11.50 -19.75 -7.16
N ALA A 120 10.47 -19.41 -6.37
CA ALA A 120 9.54 -20.40 -5.82
C ALA A 120 8.77 -21.12 -6.93
N VAL A 121 8.24 -20.40 -7.92
CA VAL A 121 7.53 -21.00 -9.06
C VAL A 121 8.46 -21.89 -9.90
N ASP A 122 9.68 -21.43 -10.20
CA ASP A 122 10.68 -22.19 -10.95
C ASP A 122 11.07 -23.49 -10.24
N ALA A 123 11.16 -23.48 -8.91
CA ALA A 123 11.44 -24.67 -8.10
C ALA A 123 10.25 -25.66 -8.12
N VAL A 124 9.02 -25.17 -8.08
CA VAL A 124 7.81 -26.00 -8.23
C VAL A 124 7.78 -26.64 -9.61
N GLU A 125 8.06 -25.89 -10.67
CA GLU A 125 8.11 -26.40 -12.05
C GLU A 125 9.17 -27.49 -12.20
N GLN A 126 10.38 -27.26 -11.70
CA GLN A 126 11.45 -28.27 -11.71
C GLN A 126 11.06 -29.53 -10.95
N ARG A 127 10.40 -29.38 -9.80
CA ARG A 127 9.94 -30.53 -9.01
C ARG A 127 8.86 -31.31 -9.73
N LEU A 128 7.91 -30.64 -10.36
CA LEU A 128 6.86 -31.27 -11.17
C LEU A 128 7.48 -32.05 -12.32
N GLY A 129 8.38 -31.44 -13.09
CA GLY A 129 9.08 -32.10 -14.19
C GLY A 129 9.90 -33.31 -13.73
N TYR A 130 10.58 -33.20 -12.58
CA TYR A 130 11.27 -34.34 -11.97
C TYR A 130 10.28 -35.46 -11.62
N LEU A 131 9.16 -35.14 -10.96
CA LEU A 131 8.14 -36.12 -10.59
C LEU A 131 7.50 -36.80 -11.81
N GLU A 132 7.23 -36.06 -12.87
CA GLU A 132 6.69 -36.58 -14.13
C GLU A 132 7.68 -37.50 -14.85
N SER A 133 8.99 -37.24 -14.73
CA SER A 133 10.03 -38.10 -15.31
C SER A 133 10.28 -39.40 -14.54
N ARG A 134 9.79 -39.51 -13.29
CA ARG A 134 10.07 -40.67 -12.44
C ARG A 134 9.30 -41.89 -12.92
N THR A 135 10.06 -42.93 -13.23
CA THR A 135 9.52 -44.28 -13.44
C THR A 135 9.47 -45.04 -12.12
N VAL A 136 8.33 -45.67 -11.81
CA VAL A 136 8.18 -46.49 -10.60
C VAL A 136 8.32 -47.96 -10.98
N THR A 137 9.29 -48.66 -10.37
CA THR A 137 9.43 -50.11 -10.53
C THR A 137 8.40 -50.83 -9.67
N VAL A 138 7.54 -51.62 -10.28
CA VAL A 138 6.54 -52.44 -9.59
C VAL A 138 6.93 -53.90 -9.71
N ARG A 139 6.97 -54.62 -8.59
CA ARG A 139 7.14 -56.07 -8.59
C ARG A 139 5.82 -56.70 -9.03
N LEU A 140 5.84 -57.41 -10.16
CA LEU A 140 4.68 -58.16 -10.61
C LEU A 140 4.40 -59.37 -9.69
N PRO A 141 3.13 -59.74 -9.49
CA PRO A 141 2.78 -60.95 -8.75
C PRO A 141 3.39 -62.20 -9.39
N GLU A 142 3.75 -63.17 -8.55
CA GLU A 142 4.29 -64.45 -9.01
C GLU A 142 3.22 -65.20 -9.83
N ILE A 143 3.66 -65.81 -10.94
CA ILE A 143 2.80 -66.57 -11.84
C ILE A 143 2.16 -67.72 -11.05
N GLU A 144 0.84 -67.68 -10.87
CA GLU A 144 0.10 -68.77 -10.25
C GLU A 144 0.34 -70.06 -11.07
N ARG A 145 0.96 -71.06 -10.44
CA ARG A 145 1.16 -72.38 -11.03
C ARG A 145 -0.07 -73.23 -10.71
N PRO A 146 -0.96 -73.53 -11.68
CA PRO A 146 -2.03 -74.49 -11.41
C PRO A 146 -1.45 -75.89 -11.26
N ILE A 147 -2.05 -76.64 -10.33
CA ILE A 147 -1.60 -77.94 -9.85
C ILE A 147 -1.67 -79.02 -10.95
N ASP A 148 -2.50 -78.79 -11.97
CA ASP A 148 -2.77 -79.72 -13.08
C ASP A 148 -1.91 -79.48 -14.34
N GLY A 149 -0.99 -78.51 -14.31
CA GLY A 149 -0.11 -78.20 -15.43
C GLY A 149 -0.78 -77.50 -16.62
N THR A 150 -2.05 -77.08 -16.50
CA THR A 150 -2.83 -76.51 -17.62
C THR A 150 -2.81 -74.98 -17.72
N GLY A 151 -2.02 -74.27 -16.91
CA GLY A 151 -1.92 -72.81 -16.91
C GLY A 151 -0.66 -72.21 -17.52
N TYR A 152 -0.26 -71.05 -17.01
CA TYR A 152 0.91 -70.29 -17.47
C TYR A 152 2.27 -70.99 -17.20
N ALA A 153 2.28 -72.28 -16.89
CA ALA A 153 3.45 -73.07 -16.51
C ALA A 153 4.36 -73.49 -17.68
N THR A 154 4.01 -73.14 -18.92
CA THR A 154 4.87 -73.30 -20.10
C THR A 154 5.46 -71.95 -20.50
N ALA A 155 6.62 -71.93 -21.16
CA ALA A 155 7.25 -70.69 -21.67
C ALA A 155 6.34 -69.89 -22.64
N ALA A 156 5.33 -70.52 -23.24
CA ALA A 156 4.29 -69.83 -24.02
C ALA A 156 3.21 -69.21 -23.12
N GLY A 157 2.86 -69.88 -22.02
CA GLY A 157 1.96 -69.36 -21.00
C GLY A 157 2.53 -68.15 -20.25
N GLU A 158 3.77 -68.23 -19.78
CA GLU A 158 4.42 -67.12 -19.05
C GLU A 158 4.44 -65.82 -19.86
N ARG A 159 4.72 -65.90 -21.17
CA ARG A 159 4.65 -64.75 -22.10
C ARG A 159 3.25 -64.15 -22.18
N ARG A 160 2.24 -65.01 -22.32
CA ARG A 160 0.82 -64.59 -22.43
C ARG A 160 0.30 -63.92 -21.16
N TYR A 161 0.80 -64.34 -19.99
CA TYR A 161 0.51 -63.68 -18.72
C TYR A 161 1.13 -62.28 -18.67
N LYS A 162 2.43 -62.16 -19.02
CA LYS A 162 3.14 -60.87 -19.06
C LYS A 162 2.45 -59.88 -20.00
N GLU A 163 2.08 -60.31 -21.21
CA GLU A 163 1.35 -59.49 -22.19
C GLU A 163 0.02 -58.98 -21.63
N ARG A 164 -0.80 -59.86 -21.02
CA ARG A 164 -2.08 -59.46 -20.42
C ARG A 164 -1.93 -58.44 -19.29
N VAL A 165 -0.89 -58.59 -18.46
CA VAL A 165 -0.61 -57.65 -17.36
C VAL A 165 -0.16 -56.30 -17.91
N ILE A 166 0.69 -56.28 -18.94
CA ILE A 166 1.11 -55.06 -19.63
C ILE A 166 -0.10 -54.34 -20.25
N ASP A 167 -0.98 -55.08 -20.92
CA ASP A 167 -2.19 -54.51 -21.53
C ASP A 167 -3.16 -53.96 -20.48
N ALA A 168 -3.34 -54.65 -19.35
CA ALA A 168 -4.18 -54.17 -18.25
C ALA A 168 -3.64 -52.89 -17.63
N LEU A 169 -2.32 -52.81 -17.42
CA LEU A 169 -1.65 -51.62 -16.90
C LEU A 169 -1.73 -50.44 -17.90
N ARG A 170 -1.51 -50.68 -19.19
CA ARG A 170 -1.68 -49.65 -20.23
C ARG A 170 -3.13 -49.17 -20.35
N ALA A 171 -4.11 -50.08 -20.24
CA ALA A 171 -5.53 -49.73 -20.23
C ALA A 171 -5.91 -48.88 -19.00
N ALA A 172 -5.17 -49.02 -17.89
CA ALA A 172 -5.28 -48.15 -16.71
C ALA A 172 -4.50 -46.83 -16.85
N GLY A 173 -3.89 -46.56 -18.02
CA GLY A 173 -3.11 -45.35 -18.29
C GLY A 173 -1.68 -45.37 -17.75
N ILE A 174 -1.18 -46.52 -17.31
CA ILE A 174 0.17 -46.66 -16.75
C ILE A 174 1.16 -46.88 -17.90
N GLN A 175 2.12 -45.97 -18.03
CA GLN A 175 3.21 -46.12 -18.99
C GLN A 175 4.21 -47.18 -18.51
N ILE A 176 4.47 -48.17 -19.37
CA ILE A 176 5.44 -49.24 -19.09
C ILE A 176 6.67 -49.04 -19.95
N ILE A 177 7.82 -48.98 -19.28
CA ILE A 177 9.14 -48.98 -19.90
C ILE A 177 9.76 -50.34 -19.58
N GLU A 178 9.92 -51.20 -20.58
CA GLU A 178 10.60 -52.49 -20.38
C GLU A 178 12.11 -52.24 -20.29
N GLY A 179 12.73 -52.52 -19.14
CA GLY A 179 14.18 -52.48 -18.99
C GLY A 179 14.83 -53.68 -19.69
N GLU A 180 15.95 -53.47 -20.39
CA GLU A 180 16.78 -54.56 -20.89
C GLU A 180 17.30 -55.39 -19.72
N VAL A 181 17.06 -56.71 -19.77
CA VAL A 181 17.63 -57.67 -18.84
C VAL A 181 19.12 -57.81 -19.19
N GLN A 182 20.01 -57.34 -18.30
CA GLN A 182 21.43 -57.69 -18.34
C GLN A 182 21.65 -59.14 -17.90
#